data_AF-A0A8T4IUC3-F1
#
_entry.id   AF-A0A8T4IUC3-F1
#
_cell.length_a   1.000
_cell.length_b   1.000
_cell.length_c   1.000
_cell.angle_alpha   90.00
_cell.angle_beta   90.00
_cell.angle_gamma   90.00
#
_symmetry.space_group_name_H-M   'P 1'
#
loop_
_entity.id
_entity.type
_entity.pdbx_description
1 polymer ?
#
loop_
_entity_poly.entity_id
_entity_poly.type
_entity_poly.pdbx_seq_one_letter_code
_entity_poly.pdbx_strand_id
1 'polypeptide(L)'
;MTDRTAPASLVLVQELVNTLDVETGEDALAAPDGLGLFARRHGLTGLALTGDDLPAVTELREGLRSACMAHTGAPMDPGAARVLERRLGAAPLVLGLDGAGAAALRPADGLLGVDGLAARVAAGIAAADAGGQWQRLKACEAEDCLWVFYDRSPAARGRWCTMAVCGSRAKMRTYRARRPSP
;
A
#
# COMPACT_ATOMS: atom_id res chain seq x y z
N MET A 1 5.41 1.77 -21.19
CA MET A 1 5.71 1.86 -19.74
C MET A 1 5.35 0.49 -19.15
N THR A 2 6.26 -0.21 -18.48
CA THR A 2 5.95 -1.55 -17.93
C THR A 2 4.83 -1.42 -16.91
N ASP A 3 3.82 -2.28 -17.00
CA ASP A 3 2.74 -2.33 -16.01
C ASP A 3 3.33 -2.61 -14.60
N ARG A 4 3.00 -1.73 -13.66
CA ARG A 4 3.42 -1.77 -12.24
C ARG A 4 2.22 -1.92 -11.31
N THR A 5 1.05 -2.22 -11.86
CA THR A 5 -0.18 -2.46 -11.11
C THR A 5 -0.05 -3.77 -10.34
N ALA A 6 -0.47 -3.75 -9.08
CA ALA A 6 -0.52 -4.91 -8.22
C ALA A 6 -1.60 -5.90 -8.69
N PRO A 7 -1.46 -7.19 -8.36
CA PRO A 7 -2.53 -8.16 -8.57
C PRO A 7 -3.80 -7.77 -7.79
N ALA A 8 -4.94 -8.37 -8.14
CA ALA A 8 -6.24 -8.04 -7.56
C ALA A 8 -6.27 -8.11 -6.02
N SER A 9 -5.51 -9.03 -5.41
CA SER A 9 -5.39 -9.15 -3.95
C SER A 9 -4.70 -7.96 -3.28
N LEU A 10 -3.87 -7.20 -4.01
CA LEU A 10 -3.05 -6.11 -3.47
C LEU A 10 -3.35 -4.75 -4.10
N VAL A 11 -4.19 -4.67 -5.13
CA VAL A 11 -4.49 -3.40 -5.81
C VAL A 11 -5.12 -2.38 -4.84
N LEU A 12 -5.98 -2.83 -3.92
CA LEU A 12 -6.52 -1.95 -2.88
C LEU A 12 -5.42 -1.34 -2.00
N VAL A 13 -4.41 -2.14 -1.63
CA VAL A 13 -3.28 -1.68 -0.81
C VAL A 13 -2.45 -0.66 -1.59
N GLN A 14 -2.09 -0.98 -2.83
CA GLN A 14 -1.32 -0.09 -3.69
C GLN A 14 -2.02 1.25 -3.86
N GLU A 15 -3.30 1.22 -4.21
CA GLU A 15 -4.06 2.40 -4.53
C GLU A 15 -4.40 3.22 -3.29
N LEU A 16 -4.64 2.59 -2.12
CA LEU A 16 -4.77 3.29 -0.85
C LEU A 16 -3.49 4.06 -0.52
N VAL A 17 -2.33 3.41 -0.58
CA VAL A 17 -1.05 4.06 -0.29
C VAL A 17 -0.80 5.22 -1.25
N ASN A 18 -1.06 5.03 -2.54
CA ASN A 18 -0.85 6.04 -3.57
C ASN A 18 -1.93 7.14 -3.62
N THR A 19 -2.84 7.22 -2.64
CA THR A 19 -3.71 8.40 -2.49
C THR A 19 -2.94 9.65 -2.08
N LEU A 20 -1.77 9.48 -1.43
CA LEU A 20 -0.83 10.55 -1.17
C LEU A 20 0.31 10.48 -2.17
N ASP A 21 0.44 11.56 -2.96
CA ASP A 21 1.65 11.86 -3.70
C ASP A 21 2.61 12.61 -2.77
N VAL A 22 3.69 11.96 -2.36
CA VAL A 22 4.68 12.52 -1.42
C VAL A 22 5.50 13.63 -2.08
N GLU A 23 5.65 13.60 -3.41
CA GLU A 23 6.46 14.59 -4.13
C GLU A 23 5.74 15.94 -4.17
N THR A 24 4.42 15.93 -4.40
CA THR A 24 3.60 17.14 -4.49
C THR A 24 2.92 17.51 -3.17
N GLY A 25 2.77 16.55 -2.25
CA GLY A 25 1.97 16.70 -1.02
C GLY A 25 0.47 16.61 -1.25
N GLU A 26 0.01 16.27 -2.46
CA GLU A 26 -1.41 16.11 -2.77
C GLU A 26 -1.95 14.84 -2.12
N ASP A 27 -2.96 15.01 -1.27
CA ASP A 27 -3.64 13.92 -0.58
C ASP A 27 -5.10 13.81 -1.06
N ALA A 28 -5.35 12.79 -1.90
CA ALA A 28 -6.66 12.53 -2.47
C ALA A 28 -7.71 12.12 -1.42
N LEU A 29 -7.31 11.58 -0.26
CA LEU A 29 -8.25 11.24 0.82
C LEU A 29 -8.67 12.48 1.60
N ALA A 30 -7.76 13.44 1.78
CA ALA A 30 -8.00 14.68 2.50
C ALA A 30 -8.75 15.74 1.66
N ALA A 31 -8.83 15.55 0.34
CA ALA A 31 -9.66 16.38 -0.52
C ALA A 31 -11.16 16.29 -0.14
N PRO A 32 -11.98 17.31 -0.47
CA PRO A 32 -13.42 17.24 -0.24
C PRO A 32 -14.06 15.98 -0.86
N ASP A 33 -14.78 15.20 -0.04
CA ASP A 33 -15.35 13.87 -0.41
C ASP A 33 -14.31 12.84 -0.90
N GLY A 34 -13.02 13.06 -0.65
CA GLY A 34 -11.93 12.19 -1.11
C GLY A 34 -12.07 10.75 -0.66
N LEU A 35 -12.36 10.54 0.62
CA LEU A 35 -12.60 9.21 1.18
C LEU A 35 -13.86 8.53 0.60
N GLY A 36 -14.92 9.30 0.35
CA GLY A 36 -16.15 8.79 -0.27
C GLY A 36 -15.94 8.37 -1.72
N LEU A 37 -15.19 9.17 -2.49
CA LEU A 37 -14.77 8.84 -3.87
C LEU A 37 -13.92 7.57 -3.90
N PHE A 38 -12.93 7.48 -3.00
CA PHE A 38 -12.12 6.27 -2.85
C PHE A 38 -12.98 5.05 -2.54
N ALA A 39 -13.90 5.16 -1.57
CA ALA A 39 -14.78 4.07 -1.20
C ALA A 39 -15.66 3.60 -2.37
N ARG A 40 -16.23 4.52 -3.16
CA ARG A 40 -17.02 4.18 -4.35
C ARG A 40 -16.19 3.45 -5.40
N ARG A 41 -15.00 3.95 -5.72
CA ARG A 41 -14.11 3.36 -6.74
C ARG A 41 -13.74 1.91 -6.42
N HIS A 42 -13.60 1.59 -5.14
CA HIS A 42 -13.16 0.29 -4.66
C HIS A 42 -14.31 -0.62 -4.17
N GLY A 43 -15.58 -0.22 -4.35
CA GLY A 43 -16.73 -1.02 -3.91
C GLY A 43 -16.86 -1.14 -2.39
N LEU A 44 -16.37 -0.14 -1.65
CA LEU A 44 -16.33 -0.09 -0.19
C LEU A 44 -17.47 0.75 0.41
N THR A 45 -18.45 1.18 -0.39
CA THR A 45 -19.57 2.00 0.10
C THR A 45 -20.35 1.35 1.22
N GLY A 46 -20.44 0.01 1.24
CA GLY A 46 -21.08 -0.74 2.33
C GLY A 46 -20.35 -0.65 3.67
N LEU A 47 -19.11 -0.16 3.70
CA LEU A 47 -18.38 0.08 4.95
C LEU A 47 -18.81 1.38 5.64
N ALA A 48 -19.53 2.27 4.94
CA ALA A 48 -19.97 3.56 5.47
C ALA A 48 -18.82 4.41 6.05
N LEU A 49 -17.67 4.46 5.36
CA LEU A 49 -16.54 5.33 5.72
C LEU A 49 -16.96 6.81 5.72
N THR A 50 -16.54 7.54 6.74
CA THR A 50 -16.85 8.95 6.97
C THR A 50 -15.60 9.79 7.18
N GLY A 51 -15.72 11.12 7.19
CA GLY A 51 -14.60 12.02 7.51
C GLY A 51 -13.94 11.73 8.86
N ASP A 52 -14.69 11.17 9.82
CA ASP A 52 -14.17 10.79 11.13
C ASP A 52 -13.20 9.60 11.07
N ASP A 53 -13.29 8.76 10.03
CA ASP A 53 -12.36 7.65 9.79
C ASP A 53 -11.02 8.12 9.20
N LEU A 54 -10.96 9.32 8.61
CA LEU A 54 -9.80 9.79 7.84
C LEU A 54 -8.47 9.68 8.62
N PRO A 55 -8.37 10.09 9.90
CA PRO A 55 -7.12 9.93 10.66
C PRO A 55 -6.66 8.46 10.74
N ALA A 56 -7.58 7.53 11.00
CA ALA A 56 -7.28 6.11 11.13
C ALA A 56 -6.96 5.46 9.78
N VAL A 57 -7.63 5.89 8.70
CA VAL A 57 -7.30 5.47 7.32
C VAL A 57 -5.91 5.95 6.92
N THR A 58 -5.55 7.18 7.29
CA THR A 58 -4.20 7.73 7.06
C THR A 58 -3.13 6.97 7.85
N GLU A 59 -3.39 6.62 9.12
CA GLU A 59 -2.48 5.75 9.89
C GLU A 59 -2.26 4.39 9.23
N LEU A 60 -3.34 3.76 8.75
CA LEU A 60 -3.25 2.50 8.00
C LEU A 60 -2.42 2.69 6.72
N ARG A 61 -2.67 3.77 5.97
CA ARG A 61 -1.95 4.13 4.74
C ARG A 61 -0.45 4.25 4.98
N GLU A 62 -0.03 5.02 5.97
CA GLU A 62 1.40 5.24 6.24
C GLU A 62 2.09 4.00 6.83
N GLY A 63 1.38 3.21 7.64
CA GLY A 63 1.85 1.90 8.09
C GLY A 63 2.15 0.97 6.91
N LEU A 64 1.22 0.87 5.95
CA LEU A 64 1.38 0.09 4.73
C LEU A 64 2.53 0.60 3.85
N ARG A 65 2.69 1.93 3.73
CA ARG A 65 3.82 2.53 3.01
C ARG A 65 5.15 2.13 3.64
N SER A 66 5.24 2.16 4.97
CA SER A 66 6.44 1.74 5.71
C SER A 66 6.77 0.26 5.47
N ALA A 67 5.75 -0.62 5.46
CA ALA A 67 5.95 -2.04 5.13
C ALA A 67 6.44 -2.22 3.68
N CYS A 68 5.85 -1.50 2.73
CA CYS A 68 6.29 -1.51 1.33
C CYS A 68 7.73 -0.99 1.16
N MET A 69 8.16 -0.03 1.97
CA MET A 69 9.57 0.41 2.01
C MET A 69 10.46 -0.71 2.55
N ALA A 70 10.05 -1.41 3.60
CA ALA A 70 10.82 -2.51 4.17
C ALA A 70 11.03 -3.68 3.18
N HIS A 71 10.10 -3.89 2.25
CA HIS A 71 10.25 -4.87 1.17
C HIS A 71 11.41 -4.57 0.19
N THR A 72 12.02 -3.38 0.26
CA THR A 72 13.25 -3.05 -0.49
C THR A 72 14.53 -3.50 0.23
N GLY A 73 14.42 -3.96 1.48
CA GLY A 73 15.55 -4.32 2.35
C GLY A 73 15.88 -3.25 3.40
N ALA A 74 15.17 -2.11 3.41
CA ALA A 74 15.26 -1.13 4.49
C ALA A 74 14.61 -1.67 5.78
N PRO A 75 15.05 -1.22 6.97
CA PRO A 75 14.32 -1.52 8.21
C PRO A 75 12.96 -0.81 8.22
N MET A 76 11.93 -1.48 8.72
CA MET A 76 10.64 -0.84 8.99
C MET A 76 10.74 0.04 10.23
N ASP A 77 10.11 1.21 10.22
CA ASP A 77 10.04 2.05 11.42
C ASP A 77 9.24 1.33 12.54
N PRO A 78 9.78 1.19 13.76
CA PRO A 78 9.10 0.47 14.83
C PRO A 78 7.78 1.10 15.29
N GLY A 79 7.60 2.40 15.11
CA GLY A 79 6.33 3.09 15.40
C GLY A 79 5.27 2.75 14.36
N ALA A 80 5.62 2.86 13.08
CA ALA A 80 4.77 2.48 11.96
C ALA A 80 4.40 0.99 12.00
N ALA A 81 5.35 0.12 12.35
CA ALA A 81 5.09 -1.31 12.53
C ALA A 81 4.01 -1.56 13.59
N ARG A 82 4.14 -0.93 14.77
CA ARG A 82 3.14 -1.03 15.85
C ARG A 82 1.79 -0.47 15.44
N VAL A 83 1.74 0.63 14.68
CA VAL A 83 0.48 1.20 14.17
C VAL A 83 -0.19 0.23 13.20
N LEU A 84 0.56 -0.27 12.22
CA LEU A 84 0.05 -1.21 11.22
C LEU A 84 -0.45 -2.50 11.88
N GLU A 85 0.34 -3.05 12.81
CA GLU A 85 -0.03 -4.25 13.57
C GLU A 85 -1.32 -4.05 14.36
N ARG A 86 -1.49 -2.91 15.05
CA ARG A 86 -2.74 -2.61 15.76
C ARG A 86 -3.94 -2.52 14.82
N ARG A 87 -3.78 -1.84 13.67
CA ARG A 87 -4.89 -1.65 12.71
C ARG A 87 -5.29 -2.95 12.03
N LEU A 88 -4.32 -3.75 11.59
CA LEU A 88 -4.59 -5.05 10.97
C LEU A 88 -5.02 -6.11 12.01
N GLY A 89 -4.52 -6.02 13.24
CA GLY A 89 -4.90 -6.92 14.34
C GLY A 89 -6.31 -6.69 14.86
N ALA A 90 -6.87 -5.49 14.68
CA ALA A 90 -8.26 -5.17 14.99
C ALA A 90 -9.26 -5.65 13.90
N ALA A 91 -8.77 -6.34 12.87
CA ALA A 91 -9.54 -6.71 11.69
C ALA A 91 -9.78 -8.24 11.67
N PRO A 92 -10.85 -8.74 12.32
CA PRO A 92 -11.09 -10.19 12.40
C PRO A 92 -11.38 -10.76 11.01
N LEU A 93 -10.61 -11.78 10.65
CA LEU A 93 -10.81 -12.57 9.43
C LEU A 93 -11.41 -13.92 9.80
N VAL A 94 -12.31 -14.41 8.96
CA VAL A 94 -12.90 -15.74 9.06
C VAL A 94 -12.54 -16.56 7.83
N LEU A 95 -12.41 -17.87 8.00
CA LEU A 95 -12.25 -18.79 6.89
C LEU A 95 -13.62 -19.08 6.27
N GLY A 96 -13.81 -18.67 5.01
CA GLY A 96 -14.98 -19.01 4.22
C GLY A 96 -14.67 -20.08 3.19
N LEU A 97 -15.68 -20.86 2.81
CA LEU A 97 -15.64 -21.73 1.64
C LEU A 97 -16.67 -21.26 0.62
N ASP A 98 -16.32 -21.30 -0.66
CA ASP A 98 -17.28 -21.10 -1.74
C ASP A 98 -18.00 -22.39 -2.13
N GLY A 99 -18.93 -22.30 -3.10
CA GLY A 99 -19.71 -23.46 -3.57
C GLY A 99 -18.87 -24.53 -4.30
N ALA A 100 -17.63 -24.22 -4.67
CA ALA A 100 -16.67 -25.17 -5.24
C ALA A 100 -15.73 -25.76 -4.18
N GLY A 101 -15.86 -25.35 -2.91
CA GLY A 101 -15.02 -25.78 -1.81
C GLY A 101 -13.67 -25.05 -1.72
N ALA A 102 -13.46 -23.98 -2.49
CA ALA A 102 -12.26 -23.17 -2.36
C ALA A 102 -12.33 -22.36 -1.06
N ALA A 103 -11.26 -22.43 -0.26
CA ALA A 103 -11.17 -21.74 1.02
C ALA A 103 -10.43 -20.40 0.87
N ALA A 104 -10.97 -19.35 1.48
CA ALA A 104 -10.34 -18.04 1.52
C ALA A 104 -10.60 -17.33 2.85
N LEU A 105 -9.62 -16.56 3.32
CA LEU A 105 -9.83 -15.62 4.40
C LEU A 105 -10.66 -14.45 3.88
N ARG A 106 -11.72 -14.10 4.61
CA ARG A 106 -12.57 -12.94 4.34
C ARG A 106 -12.79 -12.13 5.61
N PRO A 107 -13.08 -10.82 5.52
CA PRO A 107 -13.54 -10.05 6.67
C PRO A 107 -14.71 -10.74 7.37
N ALA A 108 -14.72 -10.70 8.70
CA ALA A 108 -15.91 -11.02 9.48
C ALA A 108 -17.07 -10.07 9.11
N ASP A 109 -18.30 -10.55 9.30
CA ASP A 109 -19.49 -9.79 8.94
C ASP A 109 -19.72 -8.64 9.95
N GLY A 110 -20.36 -7.55 9.49
CA GLY A 110 -20.73 -6.42 10.35
C GLY A 110 -19.63 -5.39 10.62
N LEU A 111 -18.43 -5.58 10.06
CA LEU A 111 -17.36 -4.57 10.15
C LEU A 111 -17.67 -3.35 9.29
N LEU A 112 -17.51 -2.15 9.88
CA LEU A 112 -17.76 -0.85 9.26
C LEU A 112 -16.54 0.06 9.41
N GLY A 113 -16.58 1.23 8.77
CA GLY A 113 -15.56 2.26 8.86
C GLY A 113 -14.16 1.75 8.55
N VAL A 114 -13.18 2.29 9.27
CA VAL A 114 -11.77 1.91 9.12
C VAL A 114 -11.51 0.43 9.44
N ASP A 115 -12.24 -0.19 10.36
CA ASP A 115 -12.01 -1.60 10.73
C ASP A 115 -12.41 -2.54 9.60
N GLY A 116 -13.51 -2.23 8.91
CA GLY A 116 -13.92 -2.92 7.69
C GLY A 116 -12.90 -2.76 6.56
N LEU A 117 -12.32 -1.57 6.41
CA LEU A 117 -11.25 -1.33 5.42
C LEU A 117 -9.98 -2.10 5.78
N ALA A 118 -9.57 -2.05 7.04
CA ALA A 118 -8.41 -2.78 7.55
C ALA A 118 -8.57 -4.29 7.34
N ALA A 119 -9.77 -4.84 7.52
CA ALA A 119 -10.05 -6.26 7.29
C ALA A 119 -9.98 -6.63 5.80
N ARG A 120 -10.45 -5.76 4.90
CA ARG A 120 -10.31 -5.94 3.44
C ARG A 120 -8.83 -5.95 3.03
N VAL A 121 -8.06 -5.01 3.56
CA VAL A 121 -6.61 -4.94 3.37
C VAL A 121 -5.92 -6.19 3.91
N ALA A 122 -6.24 -6.61 5.14
CA ALA A 122 -5.64 -7.78 5.79
C ALA A 122 -5.92 -9.07 5.00
N ALA A 123 -7.16 -9.28 4.54
CA ALA A 123 -7.51 -10.42 3.70
C ALA A 123 -6.73 -10.43 2.38
N GLY A 124 -6.59 -9.27 1.73
CA GLY A 124 -5.80 -9.11 0.51
C GLY A 124 -4.31 -9.43 0.71
N ILE A 125 -3.72 -8.93 1.79
CA ILE A 125 -2.34 -9.23 2.18
C ILE A 125 -2.17 -10.72 2.43
N ALA A 126 -3.03 -11.34 3.23
CA ALA A 126 -2.94 -12.76 3.55
C ALA A 126 -3.06 -13.66 2.30
N ALA A 127 -3.95 -13.32 1.37
CA ALA A 127 -4.09 -14.03 0.10
C ALA A 127 -2.83 -13.88 -0.79
N ALA A 128 -2.15 -12.74 -0.73
CA ALA A 128 -0.97 -12.46 -1.51
C ALA A 128 0.32 -13.05 -0.91
N ASP A 129 0.42 -13.07 0.42
CA ASP A 129 1.61 -13.50 1.16
C ASP A 129 1.90 -15.00 0.98
N ALA A 130 0.87 -15.84 0.93
CA ALA A 130 1.02 -17.28 0.68
C ALA A 130 1.77 -17.60 -0.63
N GLY A 131 1.71 -16.70 -1.61
CA GLY A 131 2.44 -16.80 -2.89
C GLY A 131 3.68 -15.89 -3.00
N GLY A 132 4.11 -15.23 -1.92
CA GLY A 132 5.21 -14.27 -1.92
C GLY A 132 4.95 -13.00 -2.74
N GLN A 133 3.69 -12.71 -3.06
CA GLN A 133 3.31 -11.53 -3.84
C GLN A 133 3.32 -10.27 -2.98
N TRP A 134 3.09 -10.40 -1.67
CA TRP A 134 3.10 -9.27 -0.74
C TRP A 134 4.43 -8.50 -0.77
N GLN A 135 5.54 -9.22 -0.73
CA GLN A 135 6.91 -8.71 -0.72
C GLN A 135 7.33 -8.11 -2.07
N ARG A 136 6.54 -8.34 -3.12
CA ARG A 136 6.73 -7.68 -4.42
C ARG A 136 6.07 -6.30 -4.47
N LEU A 137 5.17 -5.96 -3.54
CA LEU A 137 4.62 -4.61 -3.43
C LEU A 137 5.62 -3.73 -2.68
N LYS A 138 6.19 -2.72 -3.34
CA LYS A 138 7.33 -1.95 -2.80
C LYS A 138 7.08 -0.46 -2.89
N ALA A 139 7.65 0.30 -1.97
CA ALA A 139 7.71 1.75 -2.08
C ALA A 139 8.99 2.17 -2.83
N CYS A 140 8.90 3.22 -3.65
CA CYS A 140 10.05 3.79 -4.34
C CYS A 140 11.09 4.30 -3.32
N GLU A 141 12.36 3.93 -3.48
CA GLU A 141 13.43 4.34 -2.56
C GLU A 141 13.87 5.81 -2.71
N ALA A 142 13.31 6.54 -3.67
CA ALA A 142 13.56 7.98 -3.75
C ALA A 142 12.83 8.66 -2.59
N GLU A 143 13.59 9.35 -1.74
CA GLU A 143 13.13 9.98 -0.48
C GLU A 143 11.94 10.92 -0.69
N ASP A 144 11.84 11.54 -1.86
CA ASP A 144 10.80 12.48 -2.27
C ASP A 144 9.66 11.83 -3.06
N CYS A 145 9.69 10.52 -3.32
CA CYS A 145 8.69 9.85 -4.13
C CYS A 145 7.84 8.86 -3.32
N LEU A 146 8.48 7.88 -2.69
CA LEU A 146 7.84 6.82 -1.89
C LEU A 146 6.62 6.12 -2.54
N TRP A 147 6.41 6.28 -3.84
CA TRP A 147 5.26 5.73 -4.58
C TRP A 147 5.29 4.21 -4.57
N VAL A 148 4.15 3.58 -4.29
CA VAL A 148 4.04 2.13 -4.22
C VAL A 148 3.83 1.52 -5.60
N PHE A 149 4.63 0.53 -5.92
CA PHE A 149 4.62 -0.18 -7.19
C PHE A 149 4.74 -1.69 -6.97
N TYR A 150 4.17 -2.47 -7.89
CA TYR A 150 4.39 -3.90 -7.90
C TYR A 150 5.64 -4.27 -8.71
N ASP A 151 6.55 -5.01 -8.10
CA ASP A 151 7.80 -5.44 -8.70
C ASP A 151 7.60 -6.69 -9.54
N ARG A 152 7.34 -6.50 -10.84
CA ARG A 152 7.26 -7.57 -11.83
C ARG A 152 8.61 -8.05 -12.35
N SER A 153 9.75 -7.54 -11.82
CA SER A 153 11.05 -8.03 -12.27
C SER A 153 11.25 -9.49 -11.88
N PRO A 154 11.93 -10.31 -12.72
CA PRO A 154 12.14 -11.73 -12.42
C PRO A 154 12.78 -11.96 -11.04
N ALA A 155 13.82 -11.18 -10.73
CA ALA A 155 14.57 -11.30 -9.48
C ALA A 155 13.91 -10.60 -8.28
N ALA A 156 12.79 -9.88 -8.46
CA ALA A 156 12.16 -9.06 -7.42
C ALA A 156 13.15 -8.08 -6.75
N ARG A 157 14.00 -7.40 -7.54
CA ARG A 157 15.01 -6.43 -7.07
C ARG A 157 14.74 -5.00 -7.54
N GLY A 158 13.52 -4.71 -7.98
CA GLY A 158 13.09 -3.35 -8.28
C GLY A 158 13.15 -2.46 -7.04
N ARG A 159 13.74 -1.27 -7.21
CA ARG A 159 13.91 -0.23 -6.16
C ARG A 159 13.16 1.06 -6.47
N TRP A 160 12.70 1.21 -7.71
CA TRP A 160 12.13 2.45 -8.24
C TRP A 160 10.79 2.18 -8.90
N CYS A 161 9.79 3.05 -8.65
CA CYS A 161 8.48 2.96 -9.28
C CYS A 161 8.56 3.04 -10.81
N THR A 162 9.46 3.87 -11.32
CA THR A 162 9.84 3.93 -12.73
C THR A 162 11.35 4.11 -12.88
N MET A 163 11.93 3.33 -13.79
CA MET A 163 13.34 3.47 -14.14
C MET A 163 13.62 4.77 -14.88
N ALA A 164 12.66 5.26 -15.67
CA ALA A 164 12.84 6.43 -16.53
C ALA A 164 12.96 7.73 -15.71
N VAL A 165 12.17 7.86 -14.63
CA VAL A 165 12.16 9.07 -13.79
C VAL A 165 13.00 8.85 -12.52
N CYS A 166 12.52 8.05 -11.57
CA CYS A 166 13.18 7.85 -10.28
C CYS A 166 14.55 7.16 -10.42
N GLY A 167 14.65 6.14 -11.28
CA GLY A 167 15.93 5.48 -11.55
C GLY A 167 16.99 6.43 -12.15
N SER A 168 16.58 7.33 -13.06
CA SER A 168 17.46 8.35 -13.64
C SER A 168 17.86 9.43 -12.64
N ARG A 169 16.92 9.91 -11.81
CA ARG A 169 17.19 10.86 -10.71
C ARG A 169 18.24 10.30 -9.76
N ALA A 170 18.11 9.05 -9.34
CA ALA A 170 19.07 8.38 -8.44
C ALA A 170 20.48 8.27 -9.06
N LYS A 171 20.57 7.92 -10.36
CA LYS A 171 21.85 7.90 -11.08
C LYS A 171 22.51 9.29 -11.15
N MET A 172 21.73 10.33 -11.44
CA MET A 172 22.23 11.71 -11.51
C MET A 172 22.71 12.22 -10.13
N ARG A 173 21.97 11.94 -9.05
CA ARG A 173 22.40 12.27 -7.67
C ARG A 173 23.74 11.60 -7.35
N THR A 174 23.87 10.30 -7.61
CA THR A 174 25.14 9.56 -7.41
C THR A 174 26.29 10.14 -8.22
N TYR A 175 26.06 10.50 -9.48
CA TYR A 175 27.07 11.11 -10.34
C TYR A 175 27.55 12.47 -9.83
N ARG A 176 26.62 13.34 -9.40
CA ARG A 176 26.94 14.65 -8.81
C ARG A 176 27.70 14.51 -7.50
N ALA A 177 27.30 13.60 -6.62
CA ALA A 177 28.00 13.35 -5.36
C ALA A 177 29.46 12.86 -5.54
N ARG A 178 29.77 12.24 -6.67
CA ARG A 178 31.12 11.77 -7.02
C ARG A 178 31.99 12.81 -7.73
N ARG A 179 31.42 13.93 -8.18
CA ARG A 179 32.18 15.03 -8.79
C ARG A 179 32.29 16.17 -7.79
N PRO A 180 33.50 16.58 -7.39
CA PRO A 180 33.66 17.80 -6.62
C PRO A 180 33.04 18.95 -7.41
N SER A 181 32.31 19.82 -6.73
CA SER A 181 31.92 21.11 -7.31
C SER A 181 33.21 21.81 -7.79
N PRO A 182 33.23 22.38 -9.01
CA PRO A 182 34.36 23.19 -9.46
C PRO A 182 34.55 24.42 -8.56
#